data_AF-A0A4U1C7E6-F1
#
_entry.id   AF-A0A4U1C7E6-F1
#
_cell.length_a   1.000
_cell.length_b   1.000
_cell.length_c   1.000
_cell.angle_alpha   90.00
_cell.angle_beta   90.00
_cell.angle_gamma   90.00
#
_symmetry.space_group_name_H-M   'P 1'
#
loop_
_entity.id
_entity.type
_entity.pdbx_description
1 polymer ?
#
loop_
_entity_poly.entity_id
_entity_poly.type
_entity_poly.pdbx_seq_one_letter_code
_entity_poly.pdbx_strand_id
1 'polypeptide(L)'
;MSTADHIKEEKNELVLSYLTLRNLIGFGGMLLPIVLAIFPKRPSEYAGFEPSISDYYFTDRGDILVVILCIIGAFLISYYGYTFKEWLLTFVAGICGIGVAFVPTEIICNDCHLSVHTPHGGVFDTLVGTGWHFAFAATFLLCLAIMSIVFFTKGDDRKPSTENKGRTSQKSKRNLIFKICGWTIIASLVILGLYFILKHYTGIDLKPFPIVYVFEAIAVEAFGLSWLVKGQTLWPDGEHYLTTGYKRLRNIWGG
;
A
#
# COMPACT_ATOMS: atom_id res chain seq x y z
N MET A 1 -29.01 -11.55 9.75
CA MET A 1 -27.94 -12.42 9.20
C MET A 1 -28.61 -13.68 8.69
N SER A 2 -28.44 -14.04 7.43
CA SER A 2 -29.14 -15.17 6.79
C SER A 2 -28.46 -16.50 7.12
N THR A 3 -29.20 -17.62 7.09
CA THR A 3 -28.66 -18.98 7.22
C THR A 3 -27.55 -19.27 6.20
N ALA A 4 -27.60 -18.62 5.03
CA ALA A 4 -26.54 -18.69 4.02
C ALA A 4 -25.23 -17.99 4.44
N ASP A 5 -25.32 -16.94 5.26
CA ASP A 5 -24.16 -16.23 5.80
C ASP A 5 -23.45 -17.09 6.84
N HIS A 6 -24.21 -17.79 7.70
CA HIS A 6 -23.65 -18.75 8.65
C HIS A 6 -22.93 -19.92 7.97
N ILE A 7 -23.46 -20.46 6.87
CA ILE A 7 -22.81 -21.53 6.11
C ILE A 7 -21.52 -21.03 5.41
N LYS A 8 -21.49 -19.77 4.96
CA LYS A 8 -20.28 -19.14 4.37
C LYS A 8 -19.21 -18.86 5.43
N GLU A 9 -19.60 -18.48 6.65
CA GLU A 9 -18.71 -18.38 7.82
C GLU A 9 -18.15 -19.74 8.22
N GLU A 10 -18.96 -20.80 8.18
CA GLU A 10 -18.57 -22.17 8.57
C GLU A 10 -17.62 -22.83 7.55
N LYS A 11 -17.63 -22.40 6.28
CA LYS A 11 -16.89 -23.02 5.16
C LYS A 11 -15.55 -22.39 4.77
N ASN A 12 -14.91 -21.57 5.62
CA ASN A 12 -13.61 -20.93 5.35
C ASN A 12 -13.53 -20.03 4.08
N GLU A 13 -14.58 -19.89 3.27
CA GLU A 13 -14.53 -19.11 2.02
C GLU A 13 -14.43 -17.61 2.28
N LEU A 14 -15.13 -17.10 3.30
CA LEU A 14 -14.99 -15.71 3.72
C LEU A 14 -13.57 -15.40 4.20
N VAL A 15 -12.92 -16.36 4.86
CA VAL A 15 -11.54 -16.23 5.32
C VAL A 15 -10.57 -16.19 4.13
N LEU A 16 -10.77 -17.07 3.14
CA LEU A 16 -9.94 -17.09 1.92
C LEU A 16 -10.06 -15.80 1.10
N SER A 17 -11.27 -15.27 0.92
CA SER A 17 -11.49 -13.99 0.25
C SER A 17 -10.80 -12.84 0.99
N TYR A 18 -10.84 -12.85 2.32
CA TYR A 18 -10.24 -11.81 3.14
C TYR A 18 -8.70 -11.85 3.12
N LEU A 19 -8.10 -13.04 3.15
CA LEU A 19 -6.64 -13.21 3.00
C LEU A 19 -6.18 -12.79 1.61
N THR A 20 -6.92 -13.20 0.57
CA THR A 20 -6.63 -12.83 -0.82
C THR A 20 -6.65 -11.31 -0.99
N LEU A 21 -7.66 -10.62 -0.45
CA LEU A 21 -7.75 -9.16 -0.47
C LEU A 21 -6.50 -8.50 0.16
N ARG A 22 -6.09 -8.95 1.35
CA ARG A 22 -4.89 -8.44 2.03
C ARG A 22 -3.61 -8.64 1.19
N ASN A 23 -3.49 -9.80 0.55
CA ASN A 23 -2.32 -10.10 -0.26
C ASN A 23 -2.29 -9.29 -1.55
N LEU A 24 -3.44 -9.05 -2.18
CA LEU A 24 -3.53 -8.15 -3.34
C LEU A 24 -3.11 -6.72 -2.99
N ILE A 25 -3.54 -6.21 -1.82
CA ILE A 25 -3.09 -4.90 -1.31
C ILE A 25 -1.58 -4.89 -1.12
N GLY A 26 -1.03 -5.93 -0.46
CA GLY A 26 0.41 -6.03 -0.18
C GLY A 26 1.27 -6.13 -1.43
N PHE A 27 0.90 -7.01 -2.37
CA PHE A 27 1.60 -7.15 -3.65
C PHE A 27 1.47 -5.91 -4.52
N GLY A 28 0.29 -5.29 -4.58
CA GLY A 28 0.10 -4.02 -5.29
C GLY A 28 1.04 -2.94 -4.77
N GLY A 29 1.17 -2.83 -3.44
CA GLY A 29 2.11 -1.90 -2.80
C GLY A 29 3.56 -2.17 -3.17
N MET A 30 4.07 -3.38 -2.97
CA MET A 30 5.49 -3.69 -3.25
C MET A 30 5.83 -3.66 -4.74
N LEU A 31 4.91 -4.03 -5.63
CA LEU A 31 5.17 -3.99 -7.06
C LEU A 31 5.23 -2.55 -7.59
N LEU A 32 4.50 -1.61 -6.97
CA LEU A 32 4.38 -0.25 -7.46
C LEU A 32 5.74 0.45 -7.67
N PRO A 33 6.60 0.66 -6.66
CA PRO A 33 7.86 1.38 -6.86
C PRO A 33 8.77 0.62 -7.82
N ILE A 34 8.82 -0.71 -7.75
CA ILE A 34 9.68 -1.56 -8.59
C ILE A 34 9.28 -1.45 -10.07
N VAL A 35 8.00 -1.56 -10.40
CA VAL A 35 7.53 -1.51 -11.79
C VAL A 35 7.74 -0.12 -12.41
N LEU A 36 7.59 0.94 -11.62
CA LEU A 36 7.87 2.30 -12.07
C LEU A 36 9.37 2.50 -12.32
N ALA A 37 10.23 1.98 -11.45
CA ALA A 37 11.68 2.05 -11.55
C ALA A 37 12.28 1.37 -12.81
N ILE A 38 11.61 0.38 -13.40
CA ILE A 38 12.19 -0.40 -14.51
C ILE A 38 12.17 0.42 -15.80
N PHE A 39 13.34 0.98 -16.16
CA PHE A 39 13.70 1.63 -17.44
C PHE A 39 12.61 2.54 -18.05
N PRO A 40 12.34 3.73 -17.49
CA PRO A 40 11.53 4.73 -18.18
C PRO A 40 12.21 5.15 -19.49
N LYS A 41 11.41 5.34 -20.54
CA LYS A 41 11.91 5.72 -21.88
C LYS A 41 12.17 7.23 -21.96
N ARG A 42 12.97 7.79 -21.05
CA ARG A 42 13.22 9.24 -21.02
C ARG A 42 14.58 9.60 -20.43
N PRO A 43 15.26 10.64 -20.97
CA PRO A 43 16.40 11.24 -20.29
C PRO A 43 15.95 11.85 -18.95
N SER A 44 16.60 11.44 -17.86
CA SER A 44 16.42 11.98 -16.51
C SER A 44 17.78 12.31 -15.90
N GLU A 45 17.83 13.37 -15.09
CA GLU A 45 19.00 13.74 -14.28
C GLU A 45 19.38 12.67 -13.23
N TYR A 46 18.48 11.72 -12.96
CA TYR A 46 18.66 10.66 -11.97
C TYR A 46 18.96 9.29 -12.61
N ALA A 47 19.85 9.26 -13.60
CA ALA A 47 20.27 8.02 -14.28
C ALA A 47 19.11 7.18 -14.86
N GLY A 48 18.04 7.85 -15.31
CA GLY A 48 16.84 7.19 -15.81
C GLY A 48 15.82 6.82 -14.74
N PHE A 49 15.79 7.48 -13.58
CA PHE A 49 14.70 7.38 -12.60
C PHE A 49 13.99 8.73 -12.43
N GLU A 50 12.76 8.74 -11.95
CA GLU A 50 12.11 10.00 -11.59
C GLU A 50 12.43 10.41 -10.13
N PRO A 51 12.47 11.71 -9.80
CA PRO A 51 12.84 12.18 -8.46
C PRO A 51 11.91 11.71 -7.34
N SER A 52 10.65 11.39 -7.65
CA SER A 52 9.62 10.83 -6.77
C SER A 52 8.80 9.75 -7.48
N ILE A 53 8.06 8.95 -6.73
CA ILE A 53 7.07 7.99 -7.28
C ILE A 53 6.01 8.75 -8.07
N SER A 54 5.56 9.90 -7.59
CA SER A 54 4.53 10.69 -8.25
C SER A 54 5.03 11.38 -9.52
N ASP A 55 6.33 11.66 -9.67
CA ASP A 55 6.85 12.20 -10.93
C ASP A 55 6.66 11.24 -12.12
N TYR A 56 6.46 9.93 -11.87
CA TYR A 56 6.07 8.99 -12.91
C TYR A 56 4.70 9.26 -13.54
N TYR A 57 3.85 10.11 -12.95
CA TYR A 57 2.63 10.63 -13.61
C TYR A 57 2.92 11.17 -15.01
N PHE A 58 4.09 11.77 -15.17
CA PHE A 58 4.51 12.52 -16.34
C PHE A 58 5.40 11.72 -17.30
N THR A 59 5.29 10.39 -17.22
CA THR A 59 6.03 9.42 -18.03
C THR A 59 5.09 8.44 -18.73
N ASP A 60 5.63 7.54 -19.55
CA ASP A 60 4.89 6.42 -20.16
C ASP A 60 4.37 5.39 -19.12
N ARG A 61 4.66 5.59 -17.83
CA ARG A 61 4.25 4.71 -16.72
C ARG A 61 3.15 5.30 -15.84
N GLY A 62 2.67 6.52 -16.12
CA GLY A 62 1.61 7.17 -15.33
C GLY A 62 0.35 6.32 -15.18
N ASP A 63 -0.07 5.62 -16.24
CA ASP A 63 -1.22 4.71 -16.21
C ASP A 63 -1.06 3.57 -15.20
N ILE A 64 0.15 3.01 -15.10
CA ILE A 64 0.44 1.92 -14.16
C ILE A 64 0.29 2.43 -12.72
N LEU A 65 0.83 3.62 -12.44
CA LEU A 65 0.69 4.27 -11.13
C LEU A 65 -0.79 4.45 -10.76
N VAL A 66 -1.58 5.05 -11.67
CA VAL A 66 -3.01 5.33 -11.45
C VAL A 66 -3.79 4.03 -11.24
N VAL A 67 -3.60 3.03 -12.10
CA VAL A 67 -4.31 1.75 -12.05
C VAL A 67 -4.02 1.01 -10.74
N ILE A 68 -2.74 0.90 -10.35
CA ILE A 68 -2.37 0.20 -9.12
C ILE A 68 -2.94 0.91 -7.88
N LEU A 69 -2.85 2.25 -7.81
CA LEU A 69 -3.41 3.02 -6.70
C LEU A 69 -4.93 2.88 -6.61
N CYS A 70 -5.64 2.91 -7.74
CA CYS A 70 -7.08 2.68 -7.77
C CYS A 70 -7.47 1.27 -7.30
N ILE A 71 -6.72 0.24 -7.72
CA ILE A 71 -6.94 -1.15 -7.28
C ILE A 71 -6.70 -1.29 -5.78
N ILE A 72 -5.57 -0.77 -5.28
CA ILE A 72 -5.25 -0.78 -3.84
C ILE A 72 -6.34 -0.03 -3.06
N GLY A 73 -6.75 1.14 -3.53
CA GLY A 73 -7.78 1.96 -2.90
C GLY A 73 -9.13 1.26 -2.83
N ALA A 74 -9.58 0.65 -3.92
CA ALA A 74 -10.82 -0.13 -3.96
C ALA A 74 -10.78 -1.33 -2.99
N PHE A 75 -9.63 -2.02 -2.90
CA PHE A 75 -9.45 -3.13 -1.97
C PHE A 75 -9.42 -2.68 -0.51
N LEU A 76 -8.81 -1.53 -0.21
CA LEU A 76 -8.81 -0.94 1.13
C LEU A 76 -10.21 -0.49 1.56
N ILE A 77 -11.00 0.12 0.66
CA ILE A 77 -12.41 0.46 0.91
C ILE A 77 -13.25 -0.79 1.20
N SER A 78 -12.97 -1.88 0.47
CA SER A 78 -13.66 -3.16 0.65
C SER A 78 -13.23 -3.91 1.92
N TYR A 79 -12.17 -3.46 2.59
CA TYR A 79 -11.66 -4.07 3.81
C TYR A 79 -12.43 -3.56 5.04
N TYR A 80 -13.15 -4.45 5.72
CA TYR A 80 -13.93 -4.07 6.92
C TYR A 80 -13.16 -4.17 8.25
N GLY A 81 -11.99 -4.82 8.29
CA GLY A 81 -11.32 -5.08 9.56
C GLY A 81 -12.13 -5.96 10.54
N TYR A 82 -11.71 -5.94 11.81
CA TYR A 82 -12.43 -6.55 12.93
C TYR A 82 -13.28 -5.54 13.71
N THR A 83 -12.99 -4.25 13.57
CA THR A 83 -13.62 -3.17 14.32
C THR A 83 -13.97 -2.00 13.39
N PHE A 84 -14.98 -1.21 13.76
CA PHE A 84 -15.37 -0.02 12.99
C PHE A 84 -14.19 0.96 12.79
N LYS A 85 -13.29 1.07 13.78
CA LYS A 85 -12.11 1.93 13.67
C LYS A 85 -11.13 1.44 12.60
N GLU A 86 -11.00 0.12 12.42
CA GLU A 86 -10.20 -0.46 11.34
C GLU A 86 -10.83 -0.16 9.99
N TRP A 87 -12.13 -0.44 9.85
CA TRP A 87 -12.88 -0.13 8.64
C TRP A 87 -12.75 1.34 8.25
N LEU A 88 -12.96 2.26 9.20
CA LEU A 88 -12.87 3.69 8.92
C LEU A 88 -11.46 4.08 8.46
N LEU A 89 -10.42 3.50 9.08
CA LEU A 89 -9.04 3.81 8.75
C LEU A 89 -8.66 3.28 7.36
N THR A 90 -9.11 2.08 6.99
CA THR A 90 -8.89 1.54 5.64
C THR A 90 -9.77 2.20 4.59
N PHE A 91 -10.97 2.62 4.94
CA PHE A 91 -11.84 3.41 4.08
C PHE A 91 -11.20 4.77 3.74
N VAL A 92 -10.74 5.51 4.76
CA VAL A 92 -10.05 6.79 4.56
C VAL A 92 -8.76 6.58 3.76
N ALA A 93 -7.97 5.55 4.09
CA ALA A 93 -6.79 5.20 3.30
C ALA A 93 -7.16 4.94 1.84
N GLY A 94 -8.18 4.14 1.57
CA GLY A 94 -8.56 3.81 0.20
C GLY A 94 -9.05 5.01 -0.61
N ILE A 95 -9.83 5.91 0.01
CA ILE A 95 -10.22 7.19 -0.61
C ILE A 95 -9.00 8.06 -0.88
N CYS A 96 -8.06 8.15 0.06
CA CYS A 96 -6.83 8.91 -0.14
C CYS A 96 -5.93 8.30 -1.22
N GLY A 97 -5.82 6.98 -1.31
CA GLY A 97 -5.07 6.30 -2.38
C GLY A 97 -5.64 6.59 -3.77
N ILE A 98 -6.97 6.59 -3.90
CA ILE A 98 -7.68 7.03 -5.12
C ILE A 98 -7.47 8.54 -5.35
N GLY A 99 -7.45 9.34 -4.29
CA GLY A 99 -7.14 10.76 -4.33
C GLY A 99 -5.76 11.03 -4.90
N VAL A 100 -4.73 10.30 -4.43
CA VAL A 100 -3.38 10.33 -5.02
C VAL A 100 -3.48 10.00 -6.51
N ALA A 101 -4.17 8.91 -6.86
CA ALA A 101 -4.32 8.43 -8.24
C ALA A 101 -4.81 9.51 -9.22
N PHE A 102 -5.81 10.31 -8.82
CA PHE A 102 -6.48 11.27 -9.71
C PHE A 102 -6.05 12.74 -9.53
N VAL A 103 -5.24 13.04 -8.52
CA VAL A 103 -4.76 14.40 -8.24
C VAL A 103 -3.25 14.43 -8.45
N PRO A 104 -2.75 14.65 -9.68
CA PRO A 104 -1.32 14.65 -9.97
C PRO A 104 -0.60 15.84 -9.30
N THR A 105 0.71 15.69 -9.08
CA THR A 105 1.60 16.79 -8.66
C THR A 105 1.78 17.81 -9.78
N GLU A 106 2.20 19.03 -9.44
CA GLU A 106 2.58 20.01 -10.46
C GLU A 106 4.05 19.85 -10.84
N ILE A 107 4.33 19.68 -12.14
CA ILE A 107 5.70 19.70 -12.66
C ILE A 107 5.76 20.59 -13.90
N ILE A 108 6.86 21.31 -14.04
CA ILE A 108 7.22 21.99 -15.28
C ILE A 108 7.93 20.97 -16.16
N CYS A 109 7.22 20.46 -17.16
CA CYS A 109 7.74 19.45 -18.07
C CYS A 109 7.74 19.96 -19.50
N ASN A 110 8.93 20.06 -20.12
CA ASN A 110 9.07 20.58 -21.47
C ASN A 110 8.74 19.55 -22.58
N ASP A 111 8.82 18.25 -22.28
CA ASP A 111 8.65 17.14 -23.25
C ASP A 111 7.74 16.00 -22.73
N CYS A 112 6.57 16.34 -22.18
CA CYS A 112 5.61 15.35 -21.64
C CYS A 112 4.68 14.75 -22.70
N HIS A 113 5.09 14.68 -23.96
CA HIS A 113 4.26 14.18 -25.07
C HIS A 113 3.84 12.71 -24.95
N LEU A 114 4.55 11.93 -24.14
CA LEU A 114 4.26 10.50 -23.87
C LEU A 114 3.47 10.28 -22.57
N SER A 115 3.20 11.36 -21.83
CA SER A 115 2.42 11.30 -20.60
C SER A 115 0.92 11.26 -20.92
N VAL A 116 0.18 10.43 -20.19
CA VAL A 116 -1.29 10.46 -20.22
C VAL A 116 -1.84 11.68 -19.47
N HIS A 117 -1.06 12.24 -18.55
CA HIS A 117 -1.40 13.46 -17.82
C HIS A 117 -0.66 14.67 -18.39
N THR A 118 -1.39 15.72 -18.74
CA THR A 118 -0.77 16.99 -19.14
C THR A 118 -0.38 17.80 -17.89
N PRO A 119 0.64 18.67 -17.96
CA PRO A 119 1.05 19.53 -16.83
C PRO A 119 -0.05 20.44 -16.27
N HIS A 120 -1.18 20.55 -16.97
CA HIS A 120 -2.34 21.37 -16.62
C HIS A 120 -3.63 20.55 -16.53
N GLY A 121 -3.56 19.21 -16.51
CA GLY A 121 -4.72 18.32 -16.61
C GLY A 121 -4.79 17.31 -15.49
N GLY A 122 -5.56 17.62 -14.45
CA GLY A 122 -6.12 16.62 -13.55
C GLY A 122 -7.56 16.31 -13.92
N VAL A 123 -8.13 15.25 -13.35
CA VAL A 123 -9.59 15.00 -13.48
C VAL A 123 -10.40 16.14 -12.84
N PHE A 124 -9.79 16.85 -11.88
CA PHE A 124 -10.39 17.96 -11.15
C PHE A 124 -9.46 19.18 -11.20
N ASP A 125 -9.67 20.09 -12.15
CA ASP A 125 -8.84 21.29 -12.34
C ASP A 125 -8.67 22.15 -11.07
N THR A 126 -9.65 22.13 -10.17
CA THR A 126 -9.63 22.88 -8.90
C THR A 126 -8.84 22.19 -7.78
N LEU A 127 -8.52 20.91 -7.93
CA LEU A 127 -7.77 20.12 -6.96
C LEU A 127 -6.36 19.78 -7.44
N VAL A 128 -6.01 20.12 -8.69
CA VAL A 128 -4.64 20.03 -9.20
C VAL A 128 -3.72 20.87 -8.31
N GLY A 129 -2.57 20.32 -7.96
CA GLY A 129 -1.62 21.00 -7.10
C GLY A 129 -0.86 20.07 -6.17
N THR A 130 0.40 20.39 -5.97
CA THR A 130 1.30 19.71 -5.03
C THR A 130 0.69 19.65 -3.62
N GLY A 131 -0.08 20.66 -3.18
CA GLY A 131 -0.70 20.66 -1.84
C GLY A 131 -1.66 19.50 -1.58
N TRP A 132 -2.68 19.34 -2.44
CA TRP A 132 -3.70 18.29 -2.26
C TRP A 132 -3.14 16.89 -2.48
N HIS A 133 -2.28 16.72 -3.49
CA HIS A 133 -1.59 15.46 -3.71
C HIS A 133 -0.84 15.01 -2.45
N PHE A 134 -0.06 15.90 -1.86
CA PHE A 134 0.69 15.61 -0.63
C PHE A 134 -0.24 15.30 0.55
N ALA A 135 -1.36 16.01 0.70
CA ALA A 135 -2.33 15.74 1.75
C ALA A 135 -2.92 14.32 1.62
N PHE A 136 -3.29 13.91 0.41
CA PHE A 136 -3.77 12.55 0.15
C PHE A 136 -2.69 11.50 0.40
N ALA A 137 -1.48 11.69 -0.12
CA ALA A 137 -0.37 10.74 0.04
C ALA A 137 0.05 10.56 1.50
N ALA A 138 0.19 11.67 2.24
CA ALA A 138 0.52 11.65 3.66
C ALA A 138 -0.58 10.96 4.48
N THR A 139 -1.86 11.27 4.22
CA THR A 139 -2.99 10.64 4.92
C THR A 139 -3.06 9.15 4.61
N PHE A 140 -2.90 8.76 3.35
CA PHE A 140 -2.84 7.36 2.91
C PHE A 140 -1.79 6.57 3.68
N LEU A 141 -0.53 7.02 3.66
CA LEU A 141 0.57 6.33 4.34
C LEU A 141 0.42 6.35 5.87
N LEU A 142 -0.08 7.45 6.44
CA LEU A 142 -0.28 7.56 7.89
C LEU A 142 -1.36 6.59 8.38
N CYS A 143 -2.48 6.47 7.66
CA CYS A 143 -3.52 5.49 7.95
C CYS A 143 -2.96 4.06 7.91
N LEU A 144 -2.13 3.73 6.93
CA LEU A 144 -1.52 2.40 6.79
C LEU A 144 -0.47 2.12 7.88
N ALA A 145 0.30 3.13 8.27
CA ALA A 145 1.23 3.04 9.41
C ALA A 145 0.48 2.75 10.72
N ILE A 146 -0.62 3.45 10.98
CA ILE A 146 -1.48 3.23 12.16
C ILE A 146 -2.12 1.84 12.10
N MET A 147 -2.61 1.40 10.94
CA MET A 147 -3.11 0.03 10.75
C MET A 147 -2.06 -1.01 11.15
N SER A 148 -0.81 -0.81 10.70
CA SER A 148 0.30 -1.71 11.00
C SER A 148 0.65 -1.72 12.51
N ILE A 149 0.90 -0.56 13.11
CA ILE A 149 1.37 -0.47 14.51
C ILE A 149 0.29 -0.87 15.52
N VAL A 150 -0.97 -0.50 15.27
CA VAL A 150 -2.03 -0.58 16.28
C VAL A 150 -2.95 -1.76 16.04
N PHE A 151 -3.43 -1.94 14.81
CA PHE A 151 -4.50 -2.89 14.51
C PHE A 151 -3.97 -4.26 14.11
N PHE A 152 -2.87 -4.32 13.37
CA PHE A 152 -2.27 -5.60 12.99
C PHE A 152 -1.62 -6.32 14.18
N THR A 153 -1.17 -5.58 15.20
CA THR A 153 -0.60 -6.14 16.43
C THR A 153 -1.62 -6.72 17.40
N LYS A 154 -2.91 -6.37 17.25
CA LYS A 154 -3.97 -6.88 18.13
C LYS A 154 -4.15 -8.39 17.95
N GLY A 155 -4.32 -9.09 19.07
CA GLY A 155 -4.63 -10.51 19.08
C GLY A 155 -6.07 -10.77 18.65
N ASP A 156 -6.30 -11.97 18.11
CA ASP A 156 -7.65 -12.50 17.98
C ASP A 156 -8.09 -13.02 19.35
N ASP A 157 -8.93 -12.27 20.06
CA ASP A 157 -9.42 -12.60 21.41
C ASP A 157 -10.39 -13.80 21.39
N ARG A 158 -10.74 -14.33 20.20
CA ARG A 158 -11.72 -15.42 20.04
C ARG A 158 -11.11 -16.83 20.06
N LYS A 159 -9.79 -17.00 20.15
CA LYS A 159 -9.14 -18.32 20.12
C LYS A 159 -8.75 -18.82 21.51
N PRO A 160 -9.14 -20.05 21.92
CA PRO A 160 -8.88 -20.59 23.25
C PRO A 160 -7.39 -20.77 23.55
N SER A 161 -7.04 -20.61 24.83
CA SER A 161 -5.66 -20.46 25.34
C SER A 161 -4.79 -21.74 25.30
N THR A 162 -5.33 -22.85 24.81
CA THR A 162 -4.71 -24.18 24.91
C THR A 162 -3.77 -24.54 23.74
N GLU A 163 -3.80 -23.83 22.60
CA GLU A 163 -2.90 -24.06 21.43
C GLU A 163 -1.56 -23.27 21.48
N ASN A 164 -1.23 -22.65 22.61
CA ASN A 164 -0.44 -21.42 22.61
C ASN A 164 1.09 -21.53 22.48
N LYS A 165 1.74 -22.68 22.69
CA LYS A 165 3.23 -22.68 22.77
C LYS A 165 3.91 -22.36 21.42
N GLY A 166 3.43 -22.88 20.29
CA GLY A 166 3.95 -22.55 18.95
C GLY A 166 3.43 -21.23 18.37
N ARG A 167 2.13 -20.97 18.56
CA ARG A 167 1.42 -19.76 18.09
C ARG A 167 1.95 -18.46 18.69
N THR A 168 2.40 -18.49 19.93
CA THR A 168 2.89 -17.28 20.64
C THR A 168 4.18 -16.75 20.02
N SER A 169 5.11 -17.63 19.61
CA SER A 169 6.37 -17.23 18.98
C SER A 169 6.14 -16.60 17.59
N GLN A 170 5.29 -17.22 16.77
CA GLN A 170 4.99 -16.72 15.43
C GLN A 170 4.19 -15.40 15.46
N LYS A 171 3.20 -15.29 16.35
CA LYS A 171 2.48 -14.03 16.57
C LYS A 171 3.42 -12.90 16.99
N SER A 172 4.38 -13.20 17.87
CA SER A 172 5.38 -12.22 18.32
C SER A 172 6.27 -11.74 17.16
N LYS A 173 6.70 -12.65 16.27
CA LYS A 173 7.46 -12.31 15.05
C LYS A 173 6.67 -11.39 14.13
N ARG A 174 5.40 -11.69 13.85
CA ARG A 174 4.55 -10.80 13.01
C ARG A 174 4.35 -9.43 13.65
N ASN A 175 4.08 -9.40 14.95
CA ASN A 175 3.92 -8.13 15.68
C ASN A 175 5.18 -7.27 15.63
N LEU A 176 6.36 -7.88 15.68
CA LEU A 176 7.63 -7.18 15.47
C LEU A 176 7.71 -6.61 14.04
N ILE A 177 7.39 -7.41 13.02
CA ILE A 177 7.39 -6.94 11.62
C ILE A 177 6.42 -5.77 11.42
N PHE A 178 5.20 -5.85 11.95
CA PHE A 178 4.21 -4.77 11.84
C PHE A 178 4.71 -3.48 12.49
N LYS A 179 5.33 -3.56 13.68
CA LYS A 179 5.91 -2.40 14.35
C LYS A 179 7.04 -1.79 13.55
N ILE A 180 7.98 -2.60 13.05
CA ILE A 180 9.09 -2.12 12.22
C ILE A 180 8.53 -1.42 10.99
N CYS A 181 7.64 -2.07 10.24
CA CYS A 181 7.06 -1.52 9.02
C CYS A 181 6.35 -0.18 9.27
N GLY A 182 5.47 -0.13 10.28
CA GLY A 182 4.75 1.10 10.57
C GLY A 182 5.65 2.23 11.05
N TRP A 183 6.65 1.96 11.89
CA TRP A 183 7.61 2.99 12.30
C TRP A 183 8.51 3.44 11.14
N THR A 184 8.88 2.55 10.23
CA THR A 184 9.57 2.91 8.98
C THR A 184 8.76 3.89 8.15
N ILE A 185 7.45 3.66 7.98
CA ILE A 185 6.57 4.59 7.25
C ILE A 185 6.56 5.97 7.93
N ILE A 186 6.40 6.01 9.26
CA ILE A 186 6.42 7.28 10.02
C ILE A 186 7.77 8.00 9.86
N ALA A 187 8.88 7.27 9.97
CA ALA A 187 10.22 7.83 9.81
C ALA A 187 10.41 8.41 8.41
N SER A 188 10.01 7.70 7.35
CA SER A 188 10.05 8.22 5.98
C SER A 188 9.25 9.51 5.82
N LEU A 189 8.01 9.57 6.33
CA LEU A 189 7.19 10.77 6.26
C LEU A 189 7.83 11.97 6.99
N VAL A 190 8.40 11.73 8.17
CA VAL A 190 9.11 12.78 8.94
C VAL A 190 10.35 13.26 8.18
N ILE A 191 11.16 12.34 7.64
CA ILE A 191 12.37 12.68 6.88
C ILE A 191 12.01 13.51 5.64
N LEU A 192 10.99 13.12 4.89
CA LEU A 192 10.52 13.87 3.73
C LEU A 192 9.99 15.25 4.12
N GLY A 193 9.19 15.35 5.18
CA GLY A 193 8.71 16.63 5.70
C GLY A 193 9.85 17.57 6.09
N LEU A 194 10.86 17.07 6.82
CA LEU A 194 12.05 17.85 7.17
C LEU A 194 12.86 18.26 5.95
N TYR A 195 13.01 17.37 4.96
CA TYR A 195 13.69 17.66 3.70
C TYR A 195 13.01 18.81 2.95
N PHE A 196 11.69 18.80 2.80
CA PHE A 196 10.97 19.90 2.12
C PHE A 196 11.05 21.22 2.89
N ILE A 197 11.00 21.19 4.22
CA ILE A 197 11.19 22.38 5.07
C ILE A 197 12.61 22.95 4.87
N LEU A 198 13.64 22.12 4.99
CA LEU A 198 15.03 22.55 4.82
C LEU A 198 15.28 23.08 3.40
N LYS A 199 14.76 22.39 2.37
CA LYS A 199 14.86 22.84 0.98
C LYS A 199 14.24 24.23 0.79
N HIS A 200 13.08 24.49 1.39
CA HIS A 200 12.41 25.79 1.32
C HIS A 200 13.22 26.92 1.98
N TYR A 201 13.76 26.69 3.18
CA TYR A 201 14.45 27.74 3.95
C TYR A 201 15.94 27.92 3.61
N THR A 202 16.63 26.84 3.21
CA THR A 202 18.09 26.84 2.99
C THR A 202 18.48 26.69 1.53
N GLY A 203 17.54 26.31 0.67
CA GLY A 203 17.83 25.98 -0.73
C GLY A 203 18.61 24.68 -0.92
N ILE A 204 18.75 23.84 0.13
CA ILE A 204 19.45 22.56 0.02
C ILE A 204 18.76 21.67 -1.04
N ASP A 205 19.54 21.20 -2.00
CA ASP A 205 19.10 20.21 -2.98
C ASP A 205 20.10 19.05 -2.98
N LEU A 206 19.60 17.84 -2.74
CA LEU A 206 20.43 16.64 -2.59
C LEU A 206 20.68 15.94 -3.93
N LYS A 207 20.45 16.64 -5.05
CA LYS A 207 20.78 16.16 -6.38
C LYS A 207 22.25 15.73 -6.47
N PRO A 208 22.56 14.62 -7.16
CA PRO A 208 21.65 13.80 -7.98
C PRO A 208 21.00 12.63 -7.20
N PHE A 209 21.01 12.62 -5.87
CA PHE A 209 20.38 11.55 -5.10
C PHE A 209 18.84 11.74 -5.03
N PRO A 210 18.02 10.80 -5.53
CA PRO A 210 16.56 10.93 -5.55
C PRO A 210 15.96 10.63 -4.17
N ILE A 211 16.22 11.51 -3.20
CA ILE A 211 15.83 11.31 -1.79
C ILE A 211 14.32 11.10 -1.63
N VAL A 212 13.50 11.81 -2.41
CA VAL A 212 12.04 11.72 -2.32
C VAL A 212 11.57 10.33 -2.74
N TYR A 213 11.96 9.88 -3.94
CA TYR A 213 11.67 8.52 -4.42
C TYR A 213 12.14 7.44 -3.44
N VAL A 214 13.36 7.53 -2.91
CA VAL A 214 13.91 6.50 -2.02
C VAL A 214 13.06 6.33 -0.75
N PHE A 215 12.72 7.43 -0.08
CA PHE A 215 11.93 7.35 1.16
C PHE A 215 10.46 7.02 0.92
N GLU A 216 9.89 7.44 -0.22
CA GLU A 216 8.57 6.99 -0.67
C GLU A 216 8.56 5.49 -0.95
N ALA A 217 9.54 4.97 -1.70
CA ALA A 217 9.68 3.55 -1.98
C ALA A 217 9.85 2.74 -0.69
N ILE A 218 10.72 3.16 0.23
CA ILE A 218 10.89 2.51 1.54
C ILE A 218 9.57 2.48 2.32
N ALA A 219 8.80 3.57 2.32
CA ALA A 219 7.50 3.61 3.00
C ALA A 219 6.49 2.66 2.35
N VAL A 220 6.41 2.65 1.02
CA VAL A 220 5.50 1.81 0.24
C VAL A 220 5.87 0.32 0.37
N GLU A 221 7.15 -0.03 0.35
CA GLU A 221 7.64 -1.39 0.61
C GLU A 221 7.30 -1.86 2.03
N ALA A 222 7.51 -1.00 3.04
CA ALA A 222 7.14 -1.30 4.41
C ALA A 222 5.62 -1.51 4.57
N PHE A 223 4.81 -0.66 3.92
CA PHE A 223 3.37 -0.86 3.82
C PHE A 223 3.04 -2.21 3.19
N GLY A 224 3.53 -2.50 2.00
CA GLY A 224 3.21 -3.72 1.26
C GLY A 224 3.60 -4.99 2.04
N LEU A 225 4.80 -5.01 2.62
CA LEU A 225 5.27 -6.11 3.47
C LEU A 225 4.35 -6.34 4.67
N SER A 226 3.92 -5.26 5.36
CA SER A 226 3.01 -5.40 6.50
C SER A 226 1.67 -6.03 6.11
N TRP A 227 1.16 -5.73 4.92
CA TRP A 227 -0.08 -6.32 4.41
C TRP A 227 0.08 -7.77 3.97
N LEU A 228 1.21 -8.15 3.35
CA LEU A 228 1.51 -9.56 3.03
C LEU A 228 1.64 -10.44 4.28
N VAL A 229 2.25 -9.91 5.34
CA VAL A 229 2.34 -10.61 6.63
C VAL A 229 0.96 -10.73 7.28
N LYS A 230 0.10 -9.71 7.16
CA LYS A 230 -1.29 -9.77 7.65
C LYS A 230 -2.17 -10.70 6.80
N GLY A 231 -1.90 -10.81 5.50
CA GLY A 231 -2.55 -11.72 4.56
C GLY A 231 -2.03 -13.15 4.61
N GLN A 232 -1.11 -13.44 5.55
CA GLN A 232 -0.58 -14.79 5.80
C GLN A 232 0.13 -15.43 4.61
N THR A 233 0.45 -14.69 3.54
CA THR A 233 1.39 -15.17 2.52
C THR A 233 2.77 -15.38 3.13
N LEU A 234 3.18 -14.47 4.01
CA LEU A 234 4.41 -14.57 4.78
C LEU A 234 4.06 -14.87 6.25
N TRP A 235 4.68 -15.90 6.83
CA TRP A 235 4.40 -16.39 8.19
C TRP A 235 2.94 -16.82 8.48
N PRO A 236 2.38 -17.80 7.74
CA PRO A 236 1.02 -18.34 7.97
C PRO A 236 0.89 -19.12 9.28
N ASP A 237 -0.25 -19.02 9.98
CA ASP A 237 -0.55 -19.78 11.21
C ASP A 237 -0.78 -21.31 10.98
N GLY A 238 -0.77 -21.79 9.72
CA GLY A 238 -1.06 -23.17 9.31
C GLY A 238 -0.66 -23.46 7.85
N GLU A 239 -1.30 -24.44 7.18
CA GLU A 239 -1.08 -24.66 5.74
C GLU A 239 -1.43 -23.39 4.93
N HIS A 240 -0.59 -23.07 3.95
CA HIS A 240 -0.74 -21.86 3.14
C HIS A 240 -2.09 -21.89 2.38
N TYR A 241 -2.85 -20.81 2.43
CA TYR A 241 -4.22 -20.78 1.89
C TYR A 241 -4.32 -21.14 0.40
N LEU A 242 -3.29 -20.82 -0.41
CA LEU A 242 -3.21 -21.25 -1.82
C LEU A 242 -3.12 -22.77 -1.97
N THR A 243 -2.41 -23.45 -1.06
CA THR A 243 -2.31 -24.92 -1.08
C THR A 243 -3.62 -25.57 -0.69
N THR A 244 -4.35 -24.99 0.27
CA THR A 244 -5.71 -25.42 0.64
C THR A 244 -6.68 -25.21 -0.52
N GLY A 245 -6.62 -24.05 -1.19
CA GLY A 245 -7.42 -23.74 -2.38
C GLY A 245 -7.15 -24.70 -3.53
N TYR A 246 -5.88 -24.95 -3.84
CA TYR A 246 -5.46 -25.88 -4.90
C TYR A 246 -5.90 -27.32 -4.63
N LYS A 247 -5.67 -27.85 -3.40
CA LYS A 247 -6.13 -29.20 -3.01
C LYS A 247 -7.64 -29.34 -3.17
N ARG A 248 -8.42 -28.30 -2.85
CA ARG A 248 -9.88 -28.30 -3.00
C ARG A 248 -10.33 -28.25 -4.46
N LEU A 249 -9.72 -27.40 -5.29
CA LEU A 249 -10.00 -27.37 -6.73
C LEU A 249 -9.68 -28.72 -7.36
N ARG A 250 -8.54 -29.31 -7.04
CA ARG A 250 -8.18 -30.66 -7.50
C ARG A 250 -9.21 -31.73 -7.07
N ASN A 251 -9.78 -31.63 -5.87
CA ASN A 251 -10.80 -32.57 -5.40
C ASN A 251 -12.18 -32.34 -6.04
N ILE A 252 -12.50 -31.14 -6.52
CA ILE A 252 -13.76 -30.84 -7.23
C ILE A 252 -13.69 -31.31 -8.70
N TRP A 253 -12.52 -31.20 -9.32
CA TRP A 253 -12.31 -31.52 -10.74
C TRP A 253 -11.69 -32.91 -10.98
N GLY A 254 -11.27 -33.60 -9.92
CA GLY A 254 -10.58 -34.89 -9.97
C GLY A 254 -11.36 -36.05 -9.32
N GLY A 255 -12.66 -35.89 -9.07
CA GLY A 255 -13.59 -36.95 -8.69
C GLY A 255 -14.70 -37.05 -9.72
#